data_AF-A8UY75-F1
#
_entry.id   AF-A8UY75-F1
#
_cell.length_a   1.000
_cell.length_b   1.000
_cell.length_c   1.000
_cell.angle_alpha   90.00
_cell.angle_beta   90.00
_cell.angle_gamma   90.00
#
_symmetry.space_group_name_H-M   'P 1'
#
loop_
_entity.id
_entity.type
_entity.pdbx_description
1 polymer ?
#
loop_
_entity_poly.entity_id
_entity_poly.type
_entity_poly.pdbx_seq_one_letter_code
_entity_poly.pdbx_strand_id
1 'polypeptide(L)'
;MILNRDILIGIAIAVLIATAVGGFNYWKKYQEKKLDEVAELVYLYEKGELKREDVEQKIKGTPYYAYFLAITGAEPSEVVKHLEDDDLRKLFVEKDAFGVYSEKKYEEALKELSQINKEDFNYPSALMLRAFINEDRGEKKQALSLYEELVKDYPNSYFARIAKARSLMLGKD
;
A
#
# COMPACT_ATOMS: atom_id res chain seq x y z
N MET A 1 -54.66 5.04 33.72
CA MET A 1 -54.25 5.71 32.46
C MET A 1 -53.56 4.68 31.60
N ILE A 2 -54.22 4.15 30.57
CA ILE A 2 -53.64 3.13 29.68
C ILE A 2 -52.75 3.86 28.68
N LEU A 3 -51.45 3.54 28.63
CA LEU A 3 -50.53 4.14 27.66
C LEU A 3 -51.03 3.84 26.24
N ASN A 4 -51.08 4.84 25.37
CA ASN A 4 -51.45 4.65 23.98
C ASN A 4 -50.48 3.65 23.33
N ARG A 5 -51.01 2.65 22.61
CA ARG A 5 -50.25 1.65 21.85
C ARG A 5 -49.17 2.29 20.98
N ASP A 6 -49.47 3.42 20.37
CA ASP A 6 -48.53 4.10 19.47
C ASP A 6 -47.34 4.71 20.26
N ILE A 7 -47.57 5.15 21.51
CA ILE A 7 -46.51 5.59 22.43
C ILE A 7 -45.64 4.40 22.85
N LEU A 8 -46.24 3.24 23.13
CA LEU A 8 -45.51 2.02 23.47
C LEU A 8 -44.64 1.52 22.30
N ILE A 9 -45.16 1.58 21.07
CA ILE A 9 -44.40 1.25 19.85
C ILE A 9 -43.23 2.23 19.68
N GLY A 10 -43.47 3.53 19.85
CA GLY A 10 -42.42 4.55 19.78
C GLY A 10 -41.29 4.33 20.79
N ILE A 11 -41.63 3.99 22.04
CA ILE A 11 -40.66 3.66 23.08
C ILE A 11 -39.88 2.39 22.72
N ALA A 12 -40.56 1.34 22.25
CA ALA A 12 -39.90 0.09 21.86
C ALA A 12 -38.88 0.30 20.72
N ILE A 13 -39.24 1.09 19.70
CA ILE A 13 -38.33 1.45 18.61
C ILE A 13 -37.13 2.23 19.13
N ALA A 14 -37.35 3.23 20.00
CA ALA A 14 -36.28 4.03 20.58
C ALA A 14 -35.29 3.18 21.39
N VAL A 15 -35.79 2.23 22.19
CA VAL A 15 -34.94 1.29 22.95
C VAL A 15 -34.15 0.40 22.00
N LEU A 16 -34.76 -0.16 20.96
CA LEU A 16 -34.07 -1.00 19.98
C LEU A 16 -32.92 -0.24 19.29
N ILE A 17 -33.18 1.00 18.86
CA ILE A 17 -32.14 1.86 18.26
C ILE A 17 -31.02 2.13 19.27
N ALA A 18 -31.36 2.50 20.50
CA ALA A 18 -30.36 2.78 21.53
C ALA A 18 -29.48 1.54 21.82
N THR A 19 -30.08 0.34 21.89
CA THR A 19 -29.34 -0.91 22.09
C THR A 19 -28.45 -1.25 20.90
N ALA A 20 -28.92 -1.02 19.67
CA ALA A 20 -28.14 -1.27 18.46
C ALA A 20 -26.93 -0.34 18.38
N VAL A 21 -27.13 0.96 18.63
CA VAL A 21 -26.05 1.96 18.64
C VAL A 21 -25.07 1.69 19.77
N GLY A 22 -25.55 1.40 20.98
CA GLY A 22 -24.70 1.06 22.12
C GLY A 22 -23.86 -0.20 21.87
N GLY A 23 -24.48 -1.25 21.32
CA GLY A 23 -23.80 -2.49 20.93
C GLY A 23 -22.76 -2.27 19.84
N PHE A 24 -23.07 -1.49 18.81
CA PHE A 24 -22.13 -1.13 17.75
C PHE A 24 -20.92 -0.35 18.28
N ASN A 25 -21.14 0.65 19.13
CA ASN A 25 -20.05 1.43 19.74
C ASN A 25 -19.16 0.59 20.64
N TYR A 26 -19.76 -0.32 21.42
CA TYR A 26 -19.00 -1.26 22.25
C TYR A 26 -18.15 -2.21 21.39
N TRP A 27 -18.74 -2.78 20.34
CA TRP A 27 -18.03 -3.65 19.40
C TRP A 27 -16.88 -2.92 18.69
N LYS A 28 -17.11 -1.68 18.24
CA LYS A 28 -16.07 -0.84 17.63
C LYS A 28 -14.91 -0.61 18.61
N LYS A 29 -15.19 -0.18 19.84
CA LYS A 29 -14.16 0.03 20.88
C LYS A 29 -13.38 -1.25 21.20
N TYR A 30 -14.07 -2.41 21.19
CA TYR A 30 -13.42 -3.70 21.37
C TYR A 30 -12.46 -4.04 20.22
N GLN A 31 -12.84 -3.77 18.96
CA GLN A 31 -11.96 -3.96 17.80
C GLN A 31 -10.77 -2.99 17.83
N GLU A 32 -10.99 -1.72 18.16
CA GLU A 32 -9.91 -0.72 18.31
C GLU A 32 -8.87 -1.18 19.33
N LYS A 33 -9.31 -1.59 20.53
CA LYS A 33 -8.40 -2.12 21.55
C LYS A 33 -7.60 -3.32 21.05
N LYS A 34 -8.24 -4.25 20.33
CA LYS A 34 -7.55 -5.41 19.75
C LYS A 34 -6.50 -5.00 18.72
N LEU A 35 -6.78 -3.98 17.91
CA LEU A 35 -5.82 -3.42 16.95
C LEU A 35 -4.65 -2.73 17.65
N ASP A 36 -4.90 -2.00 18.74
CA ASP A 36 -3.86 -1.38 19.56
C ASP A 36 -2.90 -2.43 20.14
N GLU A 37 -3.45 -3.53 20.70
CA GLU A 37 -2.66 -4.65 21.22
C GLU A 37 -1.80 -5.29 20.12
N VAL A 38 -2.33 -5.45 18.91
CA VAL A 38 -1.59 -5.99 17.76
C VAL A 38 -0.50 -5.04 17.30
N ALA A 39 -0.77 -3.73 17.25
CA ALA A 39 0.20 -2.72 16.89
C ALA A 39 1.37 -2.69 17.88
N GLU A 40 1.08 -2.80 19.17
CA GLU A 40 2.10 -2.90 20.22
C GLU A 40 2.99 -4.13 20.04
N LEU A 41 2.43 -5.29 19.71
CA LEU A 41 3.22 -6.50 19.43
C LEU A 41 4.19 -6.30 18.25
N VAL A 42 3.73 -5.68 17.16
CA VAL A 42 4.59 -5.36 16.01
C VAL A 42 5.69 -4.38 16.41
N TYR A 43 5.36 -3.34 17.17
CA TYR A 43 6.33 -2.37 17.66
C TYR A 43 7.42 -3.00 18.54
N LEU A 44 7.03 -3.86 19.49
CA LEU A 44 7.98 -4.56 20.35
C LEU A 44 8.87 -5.53 19.57
N TYR A 45 8.34 -6.16 18.51
CA TYR A 45 9.15 -6.95 17.58
C TYR A 45 10.20 -6.09 16.86
N GLU A 46 9.83 -4.91 16.35
CA GLU A 46 10.77 -4.00 15.69
C GLU A 46 11.88 -3.52 16.62
N LYS A 47 11.60 -3.42 17.93
CA LYS A 47 12.60 -3.14 18.97
C LYS A 47 13.50 -4.33 19.30
N GLY A 48 13.22 -5.51 18.76
CA GLY A 48 13.92 -6.75 19.06
C GLY A 48 13.56 -7.36 20.42
N GLU A 49 12.46 -6.91 21.03
CA GLU A 49 12.01 -7.38 22.35
C GLU A 49 11.18 -8.66 22.24
N LEU A 50 10.60 -8.93 21.07
CA LEU A 50 9.82 -10.14 20.79
C LEU A 50 10.42 -10.94 19.63
N LYS A 51 10.19 -12.25 19.66
CA LYS A 51 10.53 -13.13 18.54
C LYS A 51 9.43 -13.10 17.49
N ARG A 52 9.78 -13.46 16.25
CA ARG A 52 8.86 -13.49 15.12
C ARG A 52 7.67 -14.41 15.41
N GLU A 53 7.92 -15.61 15.93
CA GLU A 53 6.89 -16.64 16.13
C GLU A 53 5.84 -16.21 17.15
N ASP A 54 6.25 -15.42 18.16
CA ASP A 54 5.39 -14.92 19.23
C ASP A 54 4.41 -13.84 18.74
N VAL A 55 4.77 -13.15 17.65
CA VAL A 55 3.98 -12.08 17.04
C VAL A 55 3.16 -12.60 15.88
N GLU A 56 3.78 -13.33 14.94
CA GLU A 56 3.18 -13.70 13.66
C GLU A 56 1.82 -14.41 13.80
N GLN A 57 1.71 -15.35 14.73
CA GLN A 57 0.46 -16.08 14.96
C GLN A 57 -0.68 -15.19 15.48
N LYS A 58 -0.35 -14.17 16.29
CA LYS A 58 -1.34 -13.29 16.93
C LYS A 58 -1.87 -12.23 15.98
N ILE A 59 -1.04 -11.81 15.03
CA ILE A 59 -1.37 -10.75 14.10
C ILE A 59 -1.94 -11.29 12.78
N LYS A 60 -1.85 -12.59 12.53
CA LYS A 60 -2.37 -13.22 11.31
C LYS A 60 -3.87 -12.93 11.16
N GLY A 61 -4.27 -12.47 9.97
CA GLY A 61 -5.65 -12.07 9.68
C GLY A 61 -6.03 -10.69 10.24
N THR A 62 -5.05 -9.91 10.71
CA THR A 62 -5.24 -8.49 11.04
C THR A 62 -4.66 -7.61 9.91
N PRO A 63 -5.07 -6.34 9.81
CA PRO A 63 -4.49 -5.40 8.85
C PRO A 63 -2.97 -5.22 8.97
N TYR A 64 -2.41 -5.48 10.16
CA TYR A 64 -0.96 -5.39 10.40
C TYR A 64 -0.16 -6.56 9.84
N TYR A 65 -0.82 -7.64 9.42
CA TYR A 65 -0.11 -8.84 8.96
C TYR A 65 0.71 -8.57 7.71
N ALA A 66 0.15 -7.85 6.73
CA ALA A 66 0.87 -7.47 5.51
C ALA A 66 2.10 -6.60 5.82
N TYR A 67 1.94 -5.62 6.72
CA TYR A 67 3.06 -4.79 7.19
C TYR A 67 4.14 -5.63 7.87
N PHE A 68 3.74 -6.53 8.77
CA PHE A 68 4.67 -7.42 9.46
C PHE A 68 5.44 -8.32 8.50
N LEU A 69 4.77 -8.92 7.51
CA LEU A 69 5.45 -9.69 6.47
C LEU A 69 6.49 -8.83 5.72
N ALA A 70 6.15 -7.58 5.39
CA ALA A 70 7.05 -6.67 4.70
C ALA A 70 8.32 -6.35 5.51
N ILE A 71 8.19 -6.05 6.82
CA ILE A 71 9.35 -5.74 7.67
C ILE A 71 10.17 -6.97 8.06
N THR A 72 9.58 -8.17 7.97
CA THR A 72 10.26 -9.44 8.25
C THR A 72 10.88 -10.09 7.02
N GLY A 73 10.93 -9.36 5.90
CA GLY A 73 11.62 -9.78 4.68
C GLY A 73 10.87 -10.83 3.87
N ALA A 74 9.53 -10.91 4.00
CA ALA A 74 8.75 -11.73 3.09
C ALA A 74 8.82 -11.19 1.65
N GLU A 75 8.71 -12.09 0.68
CA GLU A 75 8.58 -11.72 -0.73
C GLU A 75 7.36 -10.81 -0.93
N PRO A 76 7.47 -9.74 -1.73
CA PRO A 76 6.35 -8.79 -1.87
C PRO A 76 5.09 -9.46 -2.44
N SER A 77 5.22 -10.48 -3.31
CA SER A 77 4.13 -11.33 -3.77
C SER A 77 3.35 -12.06 -2.66
N GLU A 78 4.00 -12.41 -1.54
CA GLU A 78 3.31 -12.97 -0.37
C GLU A 78 2.59 -11.86 0.40
N VAL A 79 3.20 -10.69 0.55
CA VAL A 79 2.57 -9.54 1.22
C VAL A 79 1.28 -9.12 0.53
N VAL A 80 1.28 -9.06 -0.81
CA VAL A 80 0.13 -8.66 -1.63
C VAL A 80 -1.10 -9.55 -1.41
N LYS A 81 -0.93 -10.82 -1.01
CA LYS A 81 -2.07 -11.71 -0.71
C LYS A 81 -2.88 -11.27 0.50
N HIS A 82 -2.28 -10.48 1.39
CA HIS A 82 -2.87 -10.02 2.64
C HIS A 82 -3.16 -8.51 2.64
N LEU A 83 -3.00 -7.84 1.49
CA LEU A 83 -3.35 -6.44 1.30
C LEU A 83 -4.74 -6.29 0.70
N GLU A 84 -5.60 -5.58 1.42
CA GLU A 84 -6.93 -5.17 0.95
C GLU A 84 -6.90 -3.84 0.20
N ASP A 85 -5.92 -2.97 0.50
CA ASP A 85 -5.79 -1.64 -0.11
C ASP A 85 -5.11 -1.72 -1.47
N ASP A 86 -5.81 -1.28 -2.52
CA ASP A 86 -5.33 -1.36 -3.89
C ASP A 86 -4.07 -0.51 -4.14
N ASP A 87 -3.96 0.67 -3.53
CA ASP A 87 -2.78 1.52 -3.65
C ASP A 87 -1.57 0.81 -3.03
N LEU A 88 -1.71 0.24 -1.84
CA LEU A 88 -0.64 -0.57 -1.24
C LEU A 88 -0.28 -1.76 -2.12
N ARG A 89 -1.24 -2.43 -2.76
CA ARG A 89 -0.92 -3.50 -3.71
C ARG A 89 -0.06 -2.99 -4.87
N LYS A 90 -0.36 -1.82 -5.44
CA LYS A 90 0.44 -1.21 -6.51
C LYS A 90 1.85 -0.84 -6.06
N LEU A 91 2.01 -0.40 -4.82
CA LEU A 91 3.34 -0.15 -4.23
C LEU A 91 4.18 -1.43 -4.20
N PHE A 92 3.58 -2.56 -3.81
CA PHE A 92 4.28 -3.84 -3.73
C PHE A 92 4.57 -4.42 -5.12
N VAL A 93 3.70 -4.21 -6.12
CA VAL A 93 3.99 -4.54 -7.52
C VAL A 93 5.23 -3.79 -8.03
N GLU A 94 5.35 -2.50 -7.71
CA GLU A 94 6.55 -1.73 -8.07
C GLU A 94 7.80 -2.23 -7.34
N LYS A 95 7.66 -2.61 -6.06
CA LYS A 95 8.75 -3.17 -5.25
C LYS A 95 9.24 -4.51 -5.81
N ASP A 96 8.32 -5.40 -6.20
CA ASP A 96 8.64 -6.65 -6.90
C ASP A 96 9.40 -6.35 -8.20
N ALA A 97 8.89 -5.44 -9.03
CA ALA A 97 9.51 -5.09 -10.30
C ALA A 97 10.92 -4.51 -10.12
N PHE A 98 11.15 -3.73 -9.05
CA PHE A 98 12.48 -3.25 -8.70
C PHE A 98 13.42 -4.40 -8.31
N GLY A 99 12.94 -5.39 -7.56
CA GLY A 99 13.69 -6.60 -7.25
C GLY A 99 14.10 -7.35 -8.52
N VAL A 100 13.14 -7.61 -9.41
CA VAL A 100 13.37 -8.24 -10.71
C VAL A 100 14.34 -7.44 -11.59
N TYR A 101 14.21 -6.11 -11.60
CA TYR A 101 15.14 -5.20 -12.29
C TYR A 101 16.56 -5.29 -11.73
N SER A 102 16.73 -5.41 -10.40
CA SER A 102 18.05 -5.55 -9.76
C SER A 102 18.79 -6.82 -10.19
N GLU A 103 18.04 -7.85 -10.60
CA GLU A 103 18.56 -9.09 -11.21
C GLU A 103 18.81 -8.97 -12.72
N LYS A 104 18.65 -7.77 -13.29
CA LYS A 104 18.76 -7.46 -14.73
C LYS A 104 17.74 -8.17 -15.62
N LYS A 105 16.63 -8.65 -15.05
CA LYS A 105 15.53 -9.28 -15.79
C LYS A 105 14.56 -8.20 -16.32
N TYR A 106 15.05 -7.42 -17.28
CA TYR A 106 14.38 -6.18 -17.68
C TYR A 106 12.97 -6.37 -18.25
N GLU A 107 12.76 -7.36 -19.11
CA GLU A 107 11.46 -7.62 -19.74
C GLU A 107 10.40 -8.05 -18.71
N GLU A 108 10.83 -8.81 -17.70
CA GLU A 108 9.96 -9.25 -16.60
C GLU A 108 9.58 -8.06 -15.71
N ALA A 109 10.55 -7.23 -15.33
CA ALA A 109 10.29 -6.00 -14.56
C ALA A 109 9.34 -5.04 -15.31
N LEU A 110 9.55 -4.83 -16.63
CA LEU A 110 8.65 -3.99 -17.44
C LEU A 110 7.24 -4.59 -17.54
N LYS A 111 7.12 -5.91 -17.64
CA LYS A 111 5.83 -6.61 -17.62
C LYS A 111 5.11 -6.39 -16.30
N GLU A 112 5.80 -6.49 -15.18
CA GLU A 112 5.19 -6.22 -13.87
C GLU A 112 4.76 -4.77 -13.75
N LEU A 113 5.63 -3.83 -14.13
CA LEU A 113 5.32 -2.41 -14.11
C LEU A 113 4.13 -2.05 -15.00
N SER A 114 3.83 -2.81 -16.06
CA SER A 114 2.68 -2.56 -16.93
C SER A 114 1.32 -2.64 -16.21
N GLN A 115 1.29 -3.23 -15.01
CA GLN A 115 0.10 -3.26 -14.17
C GLN A 115 -0.17 -1.93 -13.46
N ILE A 116 0.77 -0.98 -13.48
CA ILE A 116 0.65 0.34 -12.85
C ILE A 116 0.23 1.37 -13.91
N ASN A 117 -0.97 1.90 -13.73
CA ASN A 117 -1.63 2.84 -14.64
C ASN A 117 -1.47 4.28 -14.15
N LYS A 118 -1.79 5.25 -15.02
CA LYS A 118 -1.55 6.68 -14.76
C LYS A 118 -2.30 7.21 -13.55
N GLU A 119 -3.44 6.58 -13.25
CA GLU A 119 -4.32 6.89 -12.15
C GLU A 119 -3.82 6.34 -10.80
N ASP A 120 -2.91 5.36 -10.83
CA ASP A 120 -2.33 4.76 -9.62
C ASP A 120 -1.39 5.78 -8.94
N PHE A 121 -1.46 5.86 -7.61
CA PHE A 121 -0.75 6.88 -6.84
C PHE A 121 0.79 6.86 -7.04
N ASN A 122 1.37 5.69 -7.33
CA ASN A 122 2.80 5.49 -7.52
C ASN A 122 3.23 5.53 -9.00
N TYR A 123 2.36 5.90 -9.93
CA TYR A 123 2.71 5.95 -11.34
C TYR A 123 3.98 6.75 -11.68
N PRO A 124 4.25 7.95 -11.11
CA PRO A 124 5.48 8.67 -11.39
C PRO A 124 6.74 7.90 -10.97
N SER A 125 6.64 7.10 -9.91
CA SER A 125 7.75 6.26 -9.44
C SER A 125 7.95 5.08 -10.39
N ALA A 126 6.88 4.38 -10.76
CA ALA A 126 6.90 3.29 -11.73
C ALA A 126 7.41 3.76 -13.11
N LEU A 127 7.01 4.95 -13.56
CA LEU A 127 7.45 5.54 -14.82
C LEU A 127 8.95 5.86 -14.81
N MET A 128 9.48 6.33 -13.68
CA MET A 128 10.92 6.50 -13.48
C MET A 128 11.66 5.16 -13.58
N LEU A 129 11.15 4.11 -12.93
CA LEU A 129 11.78 2.80 -12.99
C LEU A 129 11.77 2.22 -14.41
N ARG A 130 10.66 2.39 -15.17
CA ARG A 130 10.62 2.04 -16.60
C ARG A 130 11.70 2.79 -17.38
N ALA A 131 11.91 4.09 -17.10
CA ALA A 131 12.94 4.89 -17.77
C ALA A 131 14.36 4.39 -17.46
N PHE A 132 14.66 4.07 -16.19
CA PHE A 132 15.94 3.46 -15.81
C PHE A 132 16.18 2.11 -16.50
N ILE A 133 15.16 1.25 -16.57
CA ILE A 133 15.27 -0.03 -17.27
C ILE A 133 15.61 0.20 -18.76
N ASN A 134 14.95 1.14 -19.43
CA ASN A 134 15.25 1.45 -20.84
C ASN A 134 16.65 2.06 -21.01
N GLU A 135 17.10 2.91 -20.08
CA GLU A 135 18.46 3.45 -20.07
C GLU A 135 19.50 2.32 -19.98
N ASP A 136 19.32 1.38 -19.04
CA ASP A 136 20.24 0.25 -18.84
C ASP A 136 20.22 -0.76 -20.00
N ARG A 137 19.11 -0.83 -20.75
CA ARG A 137 19.01 -1.61 -22.00
C ARG A 137 19.69 -0.93 -23.20
N GLY A 138 20.18 0.30 -23.04
CA GLY A 138 20.69 1.11 -24.15
C GLY A 138 19.59 1.68 -25.06
N GLU A 139 18.32 1.57 -24.65
CA GLU A 139 17.14 2.08 -25.34
C GLU A 139 16.94 3.58 -25.03
N LYS A 140 17.97 4.36 -25.40
CA LYS A 140 18.10 5.78 -25.06
C LYS A 140 16.89 6.63 -25.47
N LYS A 141 16.32 6.37 -26.65
CA LYS A 141 15.15 7.10 -27.15
C LYS A 141 13.91 6.85 -26.29
N GLN A 142 13.66 5.59 -25.92
CA GLN A 142 12.56 5.24 -25.02
C GLN A 142 12.78 5.87 -23.63
N ALA A 143 13.98 5.76 -23.07
CA ALA A 143 14.29 6.35 -21.76
C ALA A 143 14.05 7.86 -21.75
N LEU A 144 14.55 8.59 -22.76
CA LEU A 144 14.33 10.04 -22.88
C LEU A 144 12.84 10.39 -22.97
N SER A 145 12.06 9.65 -23.76
CA SER A 145 10.61 9.88 -23.87
C SER A 145 9.90 9.72 -22.52
N LEU A 146 10.28 8.73 -21.71
CA LEU A 146 9.68 8.50 -20.40
C LEU A 146 10.10 9.59 -19.39
N TYR A 147 11.35 10.05 -19.45
CA TYR A 147 11.79 11.19 -18.64
C TYR A 147 11.07 12.49 -19.03
N GLU A 148 10.86 12.74 -20.33
CA GLU A 148 10.08 13.88 -20.80
C GLU A 148 8.63 13.84 -20.29
N GLU A 149 8.00 12.67 -20.31
CA GLU A 149 6.67 12.48 -19.74
C GLU A 149 6.65 12.83 -18.24
N LEU A 150 7.63 12.37 -17.46
CA LEU A 150 7.74 12.72 -16.04
C LEU A 150 7.86 14.23 -15.81
N VAL A 151 8.66 14.90 -16.63
CA VAL A 151 8.87 16.35 -16.53
C VAL A 151 7.62 17.13 -16.90
N LYS A 152 6.88 16.67 -17.91
CA LYS A 152 5.69 17.34 -18.42
C LYS A 152 4.49 17.14 -17.50
N ASP A 153 4.23 15.90 -17.10
CA ASP A 153 2.99 15.53 -16.44
C ASP A 153 3.09 15.62 -14.92
N TYR A 154 4.31 15.54 -14.36
CA TYR A 154 4.56 15.60 -12.91
C TYR A 154 5.63 16.66 -12.53
N PRO A 155 5.54 17.90 -13.02
CA PRO A 155 6.66 18.88 -13.04
C PRO A 155 7.24 19.24 -11.66
N ASN A 156 6.45 19.11 -10.59
CA ASN A 156 6.85 19.44 -9.22
C ASN A 156 7.30 18.23 -8.39
N SER A 157 7.21 17.02 -8.95
CA SER A 157 7.58 15.79 -8.25
C SER A 157 9.10 15.66 -8.07
N TYR A 158 9.49 14.85 -7.09
CA TYR A 158 10.89 14.41 -6.95
C TYR A 158 11.38 13.70 -8.22
N PHE A 159 10.53 12.87 -8.81
CA PHE A 159 10.82 12.13 -10.04
C PHE A 159 11.10 13.06 -11.22
N ALA A 160 10.33 14.14 -11.40
CA ALA A 160 10.61 15.11 -12.48
C ALA A 160 11.97 15.79 -12.34
N ARG A 161 12.45 16.05 -11.11
CA ARG A 161 13.79 16.63 -10.90
C ARG A 161 14.90 15.66 -11.32
N ILE A 162 14.76 14.38 -10.95
CA ILE A 162 15.68 13.32 -11.39
C ILE A 162 15.61 13.16 -12.91
N ALA A 163 14.40 13.12 -13.49
CA ALA A 163 14.19 12.95 -14.92
C ALA A 163 14.88 14.07 -15.72
N LYS A 164 14.77 15.33 -15.29
CA LYS A 164 15.53 16.45 -15.90
C LYS A 164 17.03 16.19 -15.87
N ALA A 165 17.57 15.80 -14.72
CA ALA A 165 19.00 15.52 -14.58
C ALA A 165 19.45 14.38 -15.51
N ARG A 166 18.68 13.28 -15.55
CA ARG A 166 18.93 12.13 -16.42
C ARG A 166 18.85 12.50 -17.90
N SER A 167 17.79 13.20 -18.34
CA SER A 167 17.66 13.66 -19.72
C SER A 167 18.84 14.52 -20.18
N LEU A 168 19.38 15.40 -19.31
CA LEU A 168 20.56 16.20 -19.63
C LEU A 168 21.85 15.37 -19.73
N MET A 169 21.98 14.31 -18.93
CA MET A 169 23.13 13.41 -19.01
C MET A 169 23.06 12.52 -20.25
N LEU A 170 21.88 12.01 -20.57
CA LEU A 170 21.67 11.18 -21.76
C LEU A 170 21.75 12.03 -23.03
N GLY A 171 21.13 13.21 -23.07
CA GLY A 171 21.06 14.05 -24.27
C GLY A 171 22.38 14.69 -24.72
N LYS A 172 23.46 14.55 -23.95
CA LYS A 172 24.81 14.95 -24.37
C LYS A 172 25.41 13.83 -25.24
N ASP A 173 25.17 13.91 -26.55
CA ASP A 173 26.02 13.28 -27.57
C ASP A 173 26.78 14.37 -28.34
#